data_AF-A0A1I7Y2W1-F1
#
_entry.id   AF-A0A1I7Y2W1-F1
#
_cell.length_a   1.000
_cell.length_b   1.000
_cell.length_c   1.000
_cell.angle_alpha   90.00
_cell.angle_beta   90.00
_cell.angle_gamma   90.00
#
_symmetry.space_group_name_H-M   'P 1'
#
loop_
_entity.id
_entity.type
_entity.pdbx_description
1 polymer ?
#
loop_
_entity_poly.entity_id
_entity_poly.type
_entity_poly.pdbx_seq_one_letter_code
_entity_poly.pdbx_strand_id
1 'polypeptide(L)'
;MDGRPAVHLGLFPTPAGNPLVIVDGIRKLLPQIQQTLPPGVNVALAYETARFIEASIQEVLHTLVEAIVIVVLVIWLCLGSLRSVAIPVLAIPLSMLGAAGLMLAFGFSLNLLTLLAMVLAIGLVVDDAIVVVENVHRHIEEGQTPVAAALVGAREIAGPVIAMTLTLAA
;
A
#
# COMPACT_ATOMS: atom_id res chain seq x y z
N MET A 1 14.40 -35.19 -2.63
CA MET A 1 13.99 -34.03 -3.46
C MET A 1 13.87 -34.50 -4.89
N ASP A 2 12.70 -34.39 -5.51
CA ASP A 2 12.42 -34.83 -6.90
C ASP A 2 12.90 -36.27 -7.22
N GLY A 3 12.59 -37.22 -6.34
CA GLY A 3 12.98 -38.62 -6.51
C GLY A 3 14.45 -38.97 -6.22
N ARG A 4 15.29 -37.99 -5.84
CA ARG A 4 16.68 -38.21 -5.41
C ARG A 4 16.83 -38.21 -3.89
N PRO A 5 17.77 -39.00 -3.31
CA PRO A 5 18.11 -38.92 -1.89
C PRO A 5 18.47 -37.48 -1.49
N ALA A 6 17.87 -36.97 -0.43
CA ALA A 6 18.08 -35.61 0.04
C ALA A 6 17.98 -35.53 1.56
N VAL A 7 18.71 -34.59 2.15
CA VAL A 7 18.60 -34.21 3.56
C VAL A 7 17.89 -32.87 3.62
N HIS A 8 16.89 -32.75 4.49
CA HIS A 8 16.13 -31.53 4.70
C HIS A 8 16.61 -30.83 5.97
N LEU A 9 16.88 -29.53 5.87
CA LEU A 9 17.18 -28.67 7.00
C LEU A 9 16.11 -27.59 7.09
N GLY A 10 15.39 -27.55 8.22
CA GLY A 10 14.40 -26.52 8.50
C GLY A 10 15.05 -25.30 9.14
N LEU A 11 14.86 -24.12 8.55
CA LEU A 11 15.27 -22.84 9.13
C LEU A 11 14.02 -22.06 9.50
N PHE A 12 13.93 -21.65 10.77
CA PHE A 12 12.80 -20.90 11.29
C PHE A 12 13.26 -19.49 11.67
N PRO A 13 12.51 -18.44 11.29
CA PRO A 13 12.86 -17.07 11.67
C PRO A 13 12.72 -16.89 13.19
N THR A 14 13.53 -16.00 13.74
CA THR A 14 13.34 -15.56 15.13
C THR A 14 12.07 -14.71 15.25
N PRO A 15 11.43 -14.61 16.44
CA PRO A 15 10.18 -13.86 16.60
C PRO A 15 10.24 -12.39 16.16
N ALA A 16 11.42 -11.75 16.24
CA ALA A 16 11.64 -10.36 15.81
C ALA A 16 12.31 -10.26 14.41
N GLY A 17 12.64 -11.38 13.78
CA GLY A 17 13.40 -11.42 12.54
C GLY A 17 12.49 -11.26 11.31
N ASN A 18 12.84 -10.33 10.41
CA ASN A 18 12.12 -10.19 9.14
C ASN A 18 12.46 -11.37 8.21
N PRO A 19 11.47 -12.20 7.80
CA PRO A 19 11.71 -13.36 6.95
C PRO A 19 12.35 -13.02 5.60
N LEU A 20 12.03 -11.86 5.01
CA LEU A 20 12.59 -11.42 3.72
C LEU A 20 14.10 -11.15 3.86
N VAL A 21 14.51 -10.49 4.94
CA VAL A 21 15.93 -10.17 5.21
C VAL A 21 16.73 -11.45 5.50
N ILE A 22 16.14 -12.36 6.29
CA ILE A 22 16.79 -13.63 6.64
C ILE A 22 17.00 -14.49 5.40
N VAL A 23 15.98 -14.64 4.55
CA VAL A 23 16.09 -15.44 3.32
C VAL A 23 17.05 -14.81 2.32
N ASP A 24 17.07 -13.48 2.19
CA ASP A 24 18.06 -12.79 1.35
C ASP A 24 19.50 -13.04 1.84
N GLY A 25 19.72 -13.03 3.17
CA GLY A 25 20.99 -13.41 3.78
C GLY A 25 21.39 -14.86 3.48
N ILE A 26 20.45 -15.80 3.57
CA ILE A 26 20.66 -17.22 3.22
C ILE A 26 21.03 -17.36 1.75
N ARG A 27 20.31 -16.68 0.84
CA ARG A 27 20.59 -16.68 -0.61
C ARG A 27 21.97 -16.16 -0.94
N LYS A 28 22.46 -15.14 -0.21
CA LYS A 28 23.82 -14.60 -0.37
C LYS A 28 24.91 -15.56 0.11
N LEU A 29 24.64 -16.36 1.15
CA LEU A 29 25.59 -17.33 1.70
C LEU A 29 25.58 -18.67 0.95
N LEU A 30 24.46 -19.03 0.30
CA LEU A 30 24.29 -20.30 -0.41
C LEU A 30 25.44 -20.61 -1.40
N PRO A 31 25.88 -19.67 -2.25
CA PRO A 31 26.98 -19.91 -3.19
C PRO A 31 28.31 -20.23 -2.50
N GLN A 32 28.59 -19.56 -1.37
CA GLN A 32 29.83 -19.78 -0.61
C GLN A 32 29.81 -21.17 0.04
N ILE A 33 28.67 -21.57 0.59
CA ILE A 33 28.46 -22.91 1.15
C ILE A 33 28.63 -23.95 0.03
N GLN A 34 28.05 -23.72 -1.14
CA GLN A 34 28.11 -24.65 -2.25
C GLN A 34 29.54 -24.89 -2.78
N GLN A 35 30.42 -23.89 -2.69
CA GLN A 35 31.85 -24.04 -3.05
C GLN A 35 32.64 -24.91 -2.05
N THR A 36 32.19 -25.01 -0.79
CA THR A 36 32.85 -25.84 0.24
C THR A 36 32.39 -27.29 0.24
N LEU A 37 31.37 -27.64 -0.55
CA LEU A 37 30.77 -28.96 -0.55
C LEU A 37 31.52 -29.97 -1.44
N PRO A 38 31.49 -31.27 -1.10
CA PRO A 38 32.05 -32.32 -1.94
C PRO A 38 31.41 -32.36 -3.34
N PRO A 39 32.14 -32.82 -4.37
CA PRO A 39 31.60 -32.98 -5.71
C PRO A 39 30.38 -33.92 -5.70
N GLY A 40 29.29 -33.47 -6.32
CA GLY A 40 28.02 -34.21 -6.39
C GLY A 40 26.99 -33.84 -5.32
N VAL A 41 27.35 -33.01 -4.33
CA VAL A 41 26.39 -32.46 -3.35
C VAL A 41 25.86 -31.11 -3.86
N ASN A 42 24.55 -31.01 -4.02
CA ASN A 42 23.87 -29.77 -4.38
C ASN A 42 22.98 -29.29 -3.24
N VAL A 43 22.95 -27.98 -3.02
CA VAL A 43 22.06 -27.33 -2.06
C VAL A 43 21.01 -26.56 -2.84
N ALA A 44 19.75 -26.73 -2.48
CA ALA A 44 18.64 -26.00 -3.06
C ALA A 44 17.64 -25.65 -1.95
N LEU A 45 17.01 -24.48 -2.09
CA LEU A 45 15.93 -24.05 -1.22
C LEU A 45 14.63 -24.70 -1.73
N ALA A 46 14.19 -25.76 -1.07
CA ALA A 46 13.00 -26.52 -1.50
C ALA A 46 11.68 -25.81 -1.16
N TYR A 47 11.64 -25.06 -0.05
CA TYR A 47 10.46 -24.32 0.40
C TYR A 47 10.88 -23.00 1.04
N GLU A 48 10.37 -21.89 0.51
CA GLU A 48 10.69 -20.54 0.97
C GLU A 48 9.40 -19.74 1.19
N THR A 49 9.00 -19.58 2.46
CA THR A 49 7.85 -18.73 2.81
C THR A 49 8.06 -17.28 2.37
N ALA A 50 9.30 -16.78 2.40
CA ALA A 50 9.64 -15.42 1.96
C ALA A 50 9.30 -15.19 0.48
N ARG A 51 9.43 -16.19 -0.39
CA ARG A 51 9.07 -16.08 -1.81
C ARG A 51 7.58 -15.83 -2.00
N PHE A 52 6.74 -16.48 -1.20
CA PHE A 52 5.30 -16.26 -1.20
C PHE A 52 4.94 -14.85 -0.71
N ILE A 53 5.60 -14.39 0.36
CA ILE A 53 5.41 -13.03 0.90
C ILE A 53 5.82 -11.99 -0.15
N GLU A 54 6.98 -12.14 -0.77
CA GLU A 54 7.49 -11.22 -1.80
C GLU A 54 6.57 -11.17 -3.03
N ALA A 55 6.14 -12.32 -3.55
CA ALA A 55 5.20 -12.39 -4.66
C ALA A 55 3.86 -11.71 -4.32
N SER A 56 3.33 -11.97 -3.13
CA SER A 56 2.08 -11.36 -2.66
C SER A 56 2.22 -9.83 -2.47
N ILE A 57 3.38 -9.34 -1.99
CA ILE A 57 3.64 -7.90 -1.89
C ILE A 57 3.71 -7.26 -3.28
N GLN A 58 4.40 -7.89 -4.23
CA GLN A 58 4.48 -7.41 -5.61
C GLN A 58 3.10 -7.34 -6.27
N GLU A 59 2.26 -8.36 -6.07
CA GLU A 59 0.90 -8.40 -6.59
C GLU A 59 0.01 -7.31 -5.98
N VAL A 60 0.12 -7.06 -4.68
CA VAL A 60 -0.61 -5.95 -4.04
C VAL A 60 -0.11 -4.59 -4.56
N LEU A 61 1.19 -4.38 -4.71
CA LEU A 61 1.72 -3.15 -5.28
C LEU A 61 1.24 -2.93 -6.72
N HIS A 62 1.19 -3.99 -7.52
CA HIS A 62 0.66 -3.93 -8.88
C HIS A 62 -0.81 -3.50 -8.88
N THR A 63 -1.63 -4.18 -8.06
CA THR A 63 -3.06 -3.90 -7.89
C THR A 63 -3.28 -2.46 -7.42
N LEU A 64 -2.42 -1.96 -6.53
CA LEU A 64 -2.49 -0.60 -5.98
C LEU A 64 -2.23 0.44 -7.08
N VAL A 65 -1.23 0.21 -7.93
CA VAL A 65 -0.95 1.09 -9.08
C VAL A 65 -2.12 1.08 -10.06
N GLU A 66 -2.66 -0.09 -10.39
CA GLU A 66 -3.84 -0.20 -11.27
C GLU A 66 -5.05 0.55 -10.70
N ALA A 67 -5.33 0.36 -9.40
CA ALA A 67 -6.42 1.04 -8.72
C ALA A 67 -6.26 2.56 -8.75
N ILE A 68 -5.06 3.08 -8.46
CA ILE A 68 -4.77 4.52 -8.53
C ILE A 68 -5.01 5.04 -9.94
N VAL A 69 -4.51 4.35 -10.97
CA VAL A 69 -4.70 4.77 -12.37
C VAL A 69 -6.18 4.85 -12.73
N ILE A 70 -6.97 3.83 -12.35
CA ILE A 70 -8.42 3.80 -12.61
C ILE A 70 -9.12 4.96 -11.89
N VAL A 71 -8.82 5.16 -10.60
CA VAL A 71 -9.39 6.25 -9.80
C VAL A 71 -9.08 7.61 -10.43
N VAL A 72 -7.84 7.84 -10.84
CA VAL A 72 -7.43 9.10 -11.49
C VAL A 72 -8.19 9.32 -12.80
N LEU A 73 -8.34 8.28 -13.61
CA LEU A 73 -9.09 8.37 -14.87
C LEU A 73 -10.56 8.70 -14.63
N VAL A 74 -11.21 8.06 -13.66
CA VAL A 74 -12.61 8.33 -13.31
C VAL A 74 -12.79 9.74 -12.78
N ILE A 75 -11.92 10.20 -11.87
CA ILE A 75 -11.98 11.57 -11.32
C ILE A 75 -11.77 12.59 -12.45
N TRP A 76 -10.83 12.33 -13.36
CA TRP A 76 -10.58 13.22 -14.49
C TRP A 76 -11.79 13.32 -15.42
N LEU A 77 -12.48 12.19 -15.68
CA LEU A 77 -13.73 12.15 -16.44
C LEU A 77 -14.86 12.91 -15.74
N CYS A 78 -14.96 12.83 -14.41
CA CYS A 78 -16.00 13.52 -13.63
C CYS A 78 -15.76 15.02 -13.50
N LEU A 79 -14.53 15.46 -13.19
CA LEU A 79 -14.22 16.87 -12.88
C LEU A 79 -13.74 17.69 -14.09
N GLY A 80 -13.39 17.04 -15.21
CA GLY A 80 -12.96 17.70 -16.46
C GLY A 80 -11.68 18.56 -16.37
N SER A 81 -11.05 18.64 -15.20
CA SER A 81 -9.96 19.58 -14.91
C SER A 81 -8.79 18.90 -14.19
N LEU A 82 -7.62 18.87 -14.85
CA LEU A 82 -6.41 18.25 -14.31
C LEU A 82 -5.92 18.86 -12.99
N ARG A 83 -6.22 20.14 -12.76
CA ARG A 83 -5.86 20.83 -11.50
C ARG A 83 -6.65 20.29 -10.30
N SER A 84 -7.93 20.00 -10.49
CA SER A 84 -8.80 19.46 -9.44
C SER A 84 -8.46 18.00 -9.13
N VAL A 85 -8.08 17.22 -10.15
CA VAL A 85 -7.61 15.83 -10.01
C VAL A 85 -6.33 15.72 -9.17
N ALA A 86 -5.44 16.72 -9.23
CA ALA A 86 -4.19 16.68 -8.49
C ALA A 86 -4.37 16.60 -6.96
N ILE A 87 -5.49 17.13 -6.44
CA ILE A 87 -5.74 17.18 -5.00
C ILE A 87 -5.98 15.77 -4.43
N PRO A 88 -6.94 14.95 -4.93
CA PRO A 88 -7.09 13.57 -4.51
C PRO A 88 -5.84 12.72 -4.77
N VAL A 89 -5.15 12.93 -5.90
CA VAL A 89 -3.93 12.18 -6.25
C VAL A 89 -2.83 12.36 -5.20
N LEU A 90 -2.66 13.56 -4.67
CA LEU A 90 -1.68 13.83 -3.62
C LEU A 90 -2.14 13.34 -2.24
N ALA A 91 -3.45 13.25 -2.01
CA ALA A 91 -4.00 12.74 -0.75
C ALA A 91 -3.69 11.25 -0.53
N ILE A 92 -3.69 10.44 -1.59
CA ILE A 92 -3.42 8.98 -1.54
C ILE A 92 -2.04 8.65 -0.92
N PRO A 93 -0.90 9.11 -1.47
CA PRO A 93 0.40 8.79 -0.90
C PRO A 93 0.58 9.38 0.50
N LEU A 94 0.02 10.56 0.76
CA LEU A 94 0.13 11.22 2.06
C LEU A 94 -0.61 10.42 3.15
N SER A 95 -1.81 9.92 2.85
CA SER A 95 -2.59 9.11 3.80
C SER A 95 -1.94 7.75 4.06
N MET A 96 -1.39 7.11 3.02
CA MET A 96 -0.65 5.86 3.16
C MET A 96 0.61 6.03 4.03
N LEU A 97 1.36 7.11 3.83
CA LEU A 97 2.53 7.42 4.66
C LEU A 97 2.13 7.71 6.11
N GLY A 98 1.01 8.42 6.33
CA GLY A 98 0.46 8.65 7.66
C GLY A 98 0.04 7.36 8.35
N ALA A 99 -0.69 6.48 7.65
CA ALA A 99 -1.10 5.18 8.15
C ALA A 99 0.10 4.30 8.48
N ALA A 100 1.11 4.23 7.60
CA ALA A 100 2.35 3.50 7.84
C ALA A 100 3.13 4.05 9.05
N GLY A 101 3.18 5.38 9.22
CA GLY A 101 3.80 6.03 10.36
C GLY A 101 3.10 5.70 11.68
N LEU A 102 1.77 5.72 11.70
CA LEU A 102 0.99 5.32 12.89
C LEU A 102 1.16 3.83 13.18
N MET A 103 1.10 2.97 12.16
CA MET A 103 1.36 1.53 12.33
C MET A 103 2.72 1.29 12.98
N LEU A 104 3.76 1.97 12.50
CA LEU A 104 5.11 1.90 13.08
C LEU A 104 5.10 2.34 14.56
N ALA A 105 4.40 3.44 14.88
CA ALA A 105 4.31 3.96 16.24
C ALA A 105 3.61 3.00 17.22
N PHE A 106 2.64 2.23 16.75
CA PHE A 106 1.93 1.20 17.54
C PHE A 106 2.59 -0.18 17.46
N GLY A 107 3.74 -0.32 16.78
CA GLY A 107 4.47 -1.59 16.67
C GLY A 107 3.86 -2.61 15.69
N PHE A 108 2.96 -2.18 14.80
CA PHE A 108 2.47 -3.01 13.72
C PHE A 108 3.53 -3.17 12.62
N SER A 109 3.47 -4.31 11.92
CA SER A 109 4.34 -4.61 10.77
C SER A 109 3.57 -4.49 9.46
N LEU A 110 4.27 -4.11 8.39
CA LEU A 110 3.74 -4.22 7.04
C LEU A 110 3.73 -5.69 6.61
N ASN A 111 2.53 -6.25 6.53
CA ASN A 111 2.23 -7.58 6.05
C ASN A 111 1.02 -7.55 5.09
N LEU A 112 0.64 -8.72 4.57
CA LEU A 112 -0.43 -8.82 3.57
C LEU A 112 -1.78 -8.29 4.06
N LEU A 113 -2.13 -8.49 5.33
CA LEU A 113 -3.40 -7.99 5.88
C LEU A 113 -3.38 -6.46 5.96
N THR A 114 -2.28 -5.88 6.44
CA THR A 114 -2.14 -4.42 6.50
C THR A 114 -2.06 -3.78 5.11
N LEU A 115 -1.48 -4.47 4.13
CA LEU A 115 -1.44 -4.01 2.74
C LEU A 115 -2.84 -4.05 2.11
N LEU A 116 -3.61 -5.12 2.34
CA LEU A 116 -5.00 -5.21 1.90
C LEU A 116 -5.86 -4.11 2.54
N ALA A 117 -5.68 -3.86 3.84
CA ALA A 117 -6.35 -2.77 4.54
C ALA A 117 -5.99 -1.41 3.95
N MET A 118 -4.72 -1.17 3.61
CA MET A 118 -4.30 0.05 2.93
C MET A 118 -4.95 0.20 1.55
N VAL A 119 -5.05 -0.87 0.75
CA VAL A 119 -5.74 -0.84 -0.55
C VAL A 119 -7.21 -0.44 -0.40
N LEU A 120 -7.92 -1.01 0.58
CA LEU A 120 -9.31 -0.63 0.86
C LEU A 120 -9.43 0.82 1.35
N ALA A 121 -8.48 1.27 2.18
CA ALA A 121 -8.47 2.62 2.71
C ALA A 121 -8.28 3.70 1.63
N ILE A 122 -7.62 3.39 0.51
CA ILE A 122 -7.46 4.34 -0.61
C ILE A 122 -8.82 4.84 -1.09
N GLY A 123 -9.78 3.93 -1.31
CA GLY A 123 -11.12 4.32 -1.78
C GLY A 123 -11.83 5.25 -0.80
N LEU A 124 -11.68 4.98 0.50
CA LEU A 124 -12.31 5.78 1.57
C LEU A 124 -11.69 7.17 1.68
N VAL A 125 -10.36 7.27 1.67
CA VAL A 125 -9.66 8.57 1.76
C VAL A 125 -9.88 9.42 0.52
N VAL A 126 -9.92 8.79 -0.66
CA VAL A 126 -10.12 9.50 -1.91
C VAL A 126 -11.53 10.09 -1.98
N ASP A 127 -12.55 9.39 -1.49
CA ASP A 127 -13.93 9.87 -1.46
C ASP A 127 -14.04 11.20 -0.70
N ASP A 128 -13.47 11.28 0.51
CA ASP A 128 -13.44 12.52 1.31
C ASP A 128 -12.78 13.68 0.55
N ALA A 129 -11.66 13.41 -0.14
CA ALA A 129 -10.96 14.42 -0.93
C ALA A 129 -11.77 14.85 -2.16
N ILE A 130 -12.46 13.93 -2.83
CA ILE A 130 -13.30 14.22 -3.99
C ILE A 130 -14.48 15.10 -3.58
N VAL A 131 -15.22 14.74 -2.53
CA VAL A 131 -16.43 15.48 -2.10
C VAL A 131 -16.10 16.94 -1.77
N VAL A 132 -14.95 17.18 -1.11
CA VAL A 132 -14.50 18.56 -0.84
C VAL A 132 -14.16 19.30 -2.14
N VAL A 133 -13.39 18.67 -3.04
CA VAL A 133 -12.95 19.31 -4.30
C VAL A 133 -14.13 19.58 -5.22
N GLU A 134 -15.08 18.67 -5.33
CA GLU A 134 -16.30 18.83 -6.11
C GLU A 134 -17.13 20.00 -5.58
N ASN A 135 -17.30 20.10 -4.25
CA ASN A 135 -18.05 21.21 -3.67
C ASN A 135 -17.36 22.56 -3.90
N VAL A 136 -16.03 22.61 -3.81
CA VAL A 136 -15.26 23.82 -4.14
C VAL A 136 -15.37 24.15 -5.63
N HIS A 137 -15.33 23.15 -6.50
CA HIS A 137 -15.46 23.34 -7.94
C HIS A 137 -16.82 23.95 -8.30
N ARG A 138 -17.91 23.43 -7.71
CA ARG A 138 -19.27 23.99 -7.87
C ARG A 138 -19.33 25.49 -7.57
N HIS A 139 -18.74 25.92 -6.46
CA HIS A 139 -18.71 27.34 -6.09
C HIS A 139 -17.86 28.21 -7.03
N ILE A 140 -16.80 27.64 -7.62
CA ILE A 140 -16.00 28.33 -8.65
C ILE A 140 -16.85 28.52 -9.92
N GLU A 141 -17.63 27.50 -10.31
CA GLU A 141 -18.55 27.61 -11.47
C GLU A 141 -19.68 28.62 -11.23
N GLU A 142 -20.13 28.77 -9.99
CA GLU A 142 -21.08 29.81 -9.56
C GLU A 142 -20.48 31.24 -9.54
N GLY A 143 -19.19 31.39 -9.88
CA GLY A 143 -18.52 32.67 -10.05
C GLY A 143 -17.74 33.16 -8.83
N GLN A 144 -17.57 32.33 -7.80
CA GLN A 144 -16.73 32.69 -6.66
C GLN A 144 -15.23 32.62 -7.00
N THR A 145 -14.43 33.45 -6.32
CA THR A 145 -12.97 33.33 -6.40
C THR A 145 -12.49 32.02 -5.75
N PRO A 146 -11.37 31.41 -6.19
CA PRO A 146 -10.93 30.12 -5.68
C PRO A 146 -10.77 30.05 -4.15
N VAL A 147 -10.31 31.13 -3.52
CA VAL A 147 -10.14 31.19 -2.06
C VAL A 147 -11.49 31.27 -1.34
N ALA A 148 -12.42 32.07 -1.88
CA ALA A 148 -13.78 32.17 -1.33
C ALA A 148 -14.52 30.83 -1.47
N ALA A 149 -14.46 30.23 -2.66
CA ALA A 149 -15.03 28.91 -2.94
C ALA A 149 -14.46 27.83 -2.02
N ALA A 150 -13.14 27.82 -1.77
CA ALA A 150 -12.51 26.90 -0.83
C ALA A 150 -13.04 27.06 0.60
N LEU A 151 -13.20 28.30 1.08
CA LEU A 151 -13.68 28.59 2.42
C LEU A 151 -15.15 28.21 2.62
N VAL A 152 -16.00 28.56 1.65
CA VAL A 152 -17.44 28.21 1.69
C VAL A 152 -17.60 26.70 1.54
N GLY A 153 -16.96 26.13 0.52
CA GLY A 153 -17.05 24.71 0.22
C GLY A 153 -16.58 23.82 1.38
N ALA A 154 -15.48 24.19 2.04
CA ALA A 154 -15.02 23.47 3.23
C ALA A 154 -15.98 23.58 4.42
N ARG A 155 -16.64 24.73 4.62
CA ARG A 155 -17.60 24.90 5.73
C ARG A 155 -18.86 24.05 5.59
N GLU A 156 -19.34 23.88 4.36
CA GLU A 156 -20.52 23.05 4.10
C GLU A 156 -20.22 21.55 4.26
N ILE A 157 -19.04 21.12 3.84
CA ILE A 157 -18.66 19.70 3.79
C ILE A 157 -18.01 19.22 5.10
N ALA A 158 -17.55 20.13 5.97
CA ALA A 158 -16.91 19.77 7.24
C ALA A 158 -17.77 18.85 8.12
N GLY A 159 -19.06 19.14 8.28
CA GLY A 159 -19.98 18.32 9.07
C GLY A 159 -20.11 16.89 8.53
N PRO A 160 -20.49 16.72 7.24
CA PRO A 160 -20.54 15.42 6.58
C PRO A 160 -19.23 14.63 6.68
N VAL A 161 -18.08 15.23 6.37
CA VAL A 161 -16.78 14.53 6.41
C VAL A 161 -16.44 14.04 7.81
N ILE A 162 -16.62 14.90 8.83
CA ILE A 162 -16.39 14.50 10.23
C ILE A 162 -17.32 13.34 10.64
N ALA A 163 -18.58 13.37 10.23
CA ALA A 163 -19.55 12.32 10.54
C ALA A 163 -19.19 10.98 9.86
N MET A 164 -18.75 11.03 8.59
CA MET A 164 -18.28 9.84 7.86
C MET A 164 -17.03 9.25 8.51
N THR A 165 -16.04 10.09 8.83
CA THR A 165 -14.81 9.63 9.52
C THR A 165 -15.13 8.99 10.88
N LEU A 166 -16.02 9.58 11.67
CA LEU A 166 -16.43 9.02 12.97
C LEU A 166 -17.17 7.69 12.83
N THR A 167 -18.02 7.57 11.81
CA THR A 167 -18.78 6.33 11.55
C THR A 167 -17.87 5.20 11.10
N LEU A 168 -16.82 5.50 10.34
CA LEU A 168 -15.82 4.51 9.94
C LEU A 168 -14.91 4.09 11.10
N ALA A 169 -14.65 5.00 12.04
CA ALA A 169 -13.79 4.76 13.19
C ALA A 169 -14.47 4.00 14.34
N ALA A 170 -15.80 4.07 14.46
CA ALA A 170 -16.61 3.48 15.54
C ALA A 170 -17.00 2.02 15.24
#